data_AF-A0A5Q4EKX1-F1
#
_entry.id   AF-A0A5Q4EKX1-F1
#
_cell.length_a   1.000
_cell.length_b   1.000
_cell.length_c   1.000
_cell.angle_alpha   90.00
_cell.angle_beta   90.00
_cell.angle_gamma   90.00
#
_symmetry.space_group_name_H-M   'P 1'
#
loop_
_entity.id
_entity.type
_entity.pdbx_description
1 polymer ?
#
loop_
_entity_poly.entity_id
_entity_poly.type
_entity_poly.pdbx_seq_one_letter_code
_entity_poly.pdbx_strand_id
1 'polypeptide(L)' 'MFDDNDDLEEMTPKNLPIYKKGQEIYKVVREIADLIPEENEILQDIKMQMLSDAAMLTVK' A
#
# COMPACT_ATOMS: atom_id res chain seq x y z
N MET A 1 14.38 -4.37 -34.29
CA MET A 1 14.79 -3.33 -33.34
C MET A 1 14.05 -3.68 -32.06
N PHE A 2 14.76 -4.19 -31.06
CA PHE A 2 14.20 -4.33 -29.72
C PHE A 2 14.14 -2.91 -29.18
N ASP A 3 12.94 -2.47 -28.84
CA ASP A 3 12.68 -1.10 -28.42
C ASP A 3 13.17 -0.98 -26.98
N ASP A 4 14.29 -0.29 -26.75
CA ASP A 4 14.86 -0.04 -25.42
C ASP A 4 13.85 0.62 -24.44
N ASN A 5 12.66 1.02 -24.93
CA ASN A 5 11.52 1.51 -24.15
C ASN A 5 10.82 0.44 -23.30
N ASP A 6 10.78 -0.83 -23.72
CA ASP A 6 10.07 -1.88 -22.97
C ASP A 6 10.75 -2.15 -21.62
N ASP A 7 12.09 -2.19 -21.61
CA ASP A 7 12.89 -2.38 -20.39
C ASP A 7 12.74 -1.21 -19.41
N LEU A 8 12.52 0.00 -19.92
CA LEU A 8 12.29 1.21 -19.11
C LEU A 8 10.88 1.24 -18.49
N GLU A 9 9.87 0.70 -19.16
CA GLU A 9 8.53 0.54 -18.59
C GLU A 9 8.50 -0.50 -17.47
N GLU A 10 9.23 -1.60 -17.60
CA GLU A 10 9.34 -2.64 -16.56
C GLU A 10 9.99 -2.12 -15.27
N MET A 11 10.91 -1.15 -15.37
CA MET A 11 11.56 -0.53 -14.22
C MET A 11 10.71 0.54 -13.51
N THR A 12 9.49 0.84 -13.98
CA THR A 12 8.62 1.77 -13.25
C THR A 12 8.22 1.19 -11.88
N PRO A 13 8.33 1.95 -10.76
CA PRO A 13 8.08 1.44 -9.41
C PRO A 13 6.73 0.73 -9.26
N LYS A 14 5.69 1.21 -9.95
CA LYS A 14 4.33 0.63 -9.98
C LYS A 14 4.28 -0.80 -10.56
N ASN A 15 5.21 -1.15 -11.44
CA ASN A 15 5.26 -2.45 -12.09
C ASN A 15 6.01 -3.49 -11.25
N LEU A 16 6.84 -3.03 -10.31
CA LEU A 16 7.63 -3.90 -9.43
C LEU A 16 6.72 -4.81 -8.58
N PRO A 17 7.02 -6.12 -8.48
CA PRO A 17 6.24 -7.06 -7.67
C PRO A 17 6.08 -6.61 -6.20
N ILE A 18 7.12 -5.99 -5.64
CA ILE A 18 7.11 -5.50 -4.25
C ILE A 18 6.11 -4.35 -4.05
N TYR A 19 5.97 -3.45 -5.03
CA TYR A 19 4.98 -2.37 -4.98
C TYR A 19 3.56 -2.94 -5.04
N LYS A 20 3.29 -3.86 -5.97
CA LYS A 20 2.01 -4.56 -6.09
C LYS A 20 1.66 -5.28 -4.79
N LYS A 21 2.64 -5.93 -4.16
CA LYS A 21 2.43 -6.59 -2.87
C LYS A 21 2.14 -5.61 -1.73
N GLY A 22 2.82 -4.47 -1.71
CA GLY A 22 2.52 -3.38 -0.78
C GLY A 22 1.08 -2.89 -0.92
N GLN A 23 0.57 -2.75 -2.15
CA GLN A 23 -0.82 -2.36 -2.41
C GLN A 23 -1.83 -3.40 -1.89
N GLU A 24 -1.55 -4.71 -2.08
CA GLU A 24 -2.39 -5.77 -1.52
C GLU A 24 -2.46 -5.70 0.01
N ILE A 25 -1.31 -5.52 0.67
CA ILE A 25 -1.24 -5.43 2.14
C ILE A 25 -2.02 -4.20 2.62
N TYR A 26 -1.80 -3.04 1.99
CA TYR A 26 -2.49 -1.81 2.36
C TYR A 26 -4.02 -1.94 2.20
N LYS A 27 -4.49 -2.59 1.13
CA LYS A 27 -5.91 -2.87 0.94
C LYS A 27 -6.49 -3.71 2.06
N VAL A 28 -5.85 -4.81 2.43
CA VAL A 28 -6.31 -5.70 3.51
C VAL A 28 -6.32 -4.96 4.85
N VAL A 29 -5.27 -4.18 5.14
CA VAL A 29 -5.21 -3.39 6.38
C VAL A 29 -6.33 -2.36 6.43
N ARG A 30 -6.65 -1.71 5.31
CA ARG A 30 -7.80 -0.79 5.22
C ARG A 30 -9.12 -1.51 5.51
N GLU A 31 -9.35 -2.68 4.90
CA GLU A 31 -10.56 -3.47 5.13
C GLU A 31 -10.73 -3.85 6.61
N ILE A 32 -9.64 -4.18 7.31
CA ILE A 32 -9.66 -4.43 8.76
C ILE A 32 -9.93 -3.14 9.55
N ALA A 33 -9.23 -2.05 9.19
CA ALA A 33 -9.35 -0.74 9.83
C ALA A 33 -10.75 -0.12 9.69
N ASP A 34 -11.50 -0.48 8.65
CA ASP A 34 -12.87 -0.03 8.44
C ASP A 34 -13.90 -0.72 9.36
N LEU A 35 -13.50 -1.77 10.08
CA LEU A 35 -14.31 -2.38 11.13
C LEU A 35 -14.21 -1.63 12.47
N ILE A 36 -13.30 -0.65 12.58
CA ILE A 36 -13.10 0.11 13.81
C ILE A 36 -14.21 1.17 13.97
N PRO A 37 -14.95 1.18 15.10
CA PRO A 37 -16.02 2.15 15.34
C PRO A 37 -15.51 3.59 15.41
N GLU A 38 -16.26 4.52 14.82
CA GLU A 38 -15.87 5.95 14.70
C GLU A 38 -15.86 6.67 16.05
N GLU A 39 -16.71 6.24 16.99
CA GLU A 39 -16.86 6.83 18.32
C GLU A 39 -15.75 6.43 19.31
N ASN A 40 -14.87 5.49 18.95
CA ASN A 40 -13.79 5.04 19.82
C ASN A 40 -12.47 5.73 19.47
N GLU A 41 -12.21 6.87 20.12
CA GLU A 41 -11.02 7.70 19.88
C GLU A 41 -9.70 6.91 19.96
N ILE A 42 -9.56 6.04 20.95
CA ILE A 42 -8.34 5.22 21.12
C ILE A 42 -8.14 4.28 19.94
N LEU A 43 -9.22 3.64 19.45
CA LEU A 43 -9.12 2.76 18.30
C LEU A 43 -8.94 3.54 16.99
N GLN A 44 -9.44 4.78 16.90
CA GLN A 44 -9.17 5.66 15.76
C GLN A 44 -7.68 6.04 15.67
N ASP A 45 -7.01 6.27 16.81
CA ASP A 45 -5.57 6.48 16.82
C ASP A 45 -4.81 5.25 16.30
N ILE A 46 -5.21 4.05 16.73
CA ILE A 46 -4.64 2.79 16.25
C ILE A 46 -4.94 2.60 14.74
N LYS A 47 -6.14 2.95 14.28
CA LYS A 47 -6.50 2.95 12.85
C LYS A 47 -5.51 3.77 12.02
N MET A 48 -5.19 4.99 12.49
CA MET A 48 -4.22 5.86 11.81
C MET A 48 -2.81 5.24 11.76
N GLN A 49 -2.36 4.64 12.85
CA GLN A 49 -1.06 3.96 12.90
C GLN A 49 -1.01 2.77 11.93
N MET A 50 -2.03 1.90 11.93
CA MET A 50 -2.13 0.76 11.02
C MET A 50 -2.05 1.19 9.54
N LEU A 51 -2.81 2.22 9.16
CA LEU A 51 -2.82 2.74 7.80
C LEU A 51 -1.49 3.37 7.41
N SER A 52 -0.84 4.09 8.33
CA SER A 52 0.48 4.68 8.12
C SER A 52 1.54 3.60 7.88
N ASP A 53 1.60 2.58 8.74
CA ASP A 53 2.56 1.49 8.63
C ASP A 53 2.37 0.71 7.33
N ALA A 54 1.12 0.42 6.96
CA ALA A 54 0.83 -0.28 5.72
C ALA A 54 1.17 0.56 4.47
N ALA A 55 0.99 1.88 4.52
CA ALA A 55 1.36 2.77 3.42
C ALA A 55 2.89 2.79 3.19
N MET A 56 3.68 2.67 4.25
CA MET A 56 5.14 2.64 4.19
C MET A 56 5.70 1.36 3.56
N LEU A 57 4.89 0.30 3.41
CA LEU A 57 5.26 -0.91 2.69
C LEU A 57 5.19 -0.75 1.17
N THR A 58 4.51 0.29 0.68
CA THR A 58 4.56 0.63 -0.74
C THR A 58 5.88 1.35 -0.99
N VAL A 59 6.76 0.70 -1.77
CA VAL A 59 8.10 1.22 -2.08
C VAL A 59 7.99 2.64 -2.65
N LYS A 60 8.82 3.56 -2.16
CA LYS A 60 8.93 4.94 -2.66
C LYS A 60 9.41 5.00 -4.10
#